data_AF-A0A0N1LTS7-F1
#
_entry.id   AF-A0A0N1LTS7-F1
#
_cell.length_a   1.000
_cell.length_b   1.000
_cell.length_c   1.000
_cell.angle_alpha   90.00
_cell.angle_beta   90.00
_cell.angle_gamma   90.00
#
_symmetry.space_group_name_H-M   'P 1'
#
loop_
_entity.id
_entity.type
_entity.pdbx_description
1 polymer ?
#
loop_
_entity_poly.entity_id
_entity_poly.type
_entity_poly.pdbx_seq_one_letter_code
_entity_poly.pdbx_strand_id
1 'polypeptide(L)'
;MTKSTRHSRIEAAGRLLYGDRWQLPMSRLVGVSQSLITKIFARDDSDRRAVTDDVYGMVADALIAEAGRMRKVADRVEEAGRKMRAELGD
;
A
#
# COMPACT_ATOMS: atom_id res chain seq x y z
N MET A 1 -16.29 18.52 8.68
CA MET A 1 -15.20 17.61 8.27
C MET A 1 -15.32 16.32 9.05
N THR A 2 -15.83 15.25 8.45
CA THR A 2 -15.86 13.91 9.06
C THR A 2 -14.42 13.48 9.34
N LYS A 3 -14.09 13.15 10.60
CA LYS A 3 -12.74 12.69 10.97
C LYS A 3 -12.39 11.44 10.15
N SER A 4 -11.24 11.46 9.48
CA SER A 4 -10.72 10.28 8.77
C SER A 4 -10.54 9.11 9.75
N THR A 5 -11.21 7.99 9.48
CA THR A 5 -11.13 6.75 10.28
C THR A 5 -9.91 5.91 9.86
N ARG A 6 -9.45 5.00 10.72
CA ARG A 6 -8.35 4.08 10.39
C ARG A 6 -8.61 3.31 9.09
N HIS A 7 -9.83 2.80 8.93
CA HIS A 7 -10.26 2.15 7.69
C HIS A 7 -10.07 3.05 6.47
N SER A 8 -10.54 4.30 6.53
CA SER A 8 -10.44 5.23 5.38
C SER A 8 -8.98 5.48 4.94
N ARG A 9 -8.04 5.51 5.89
CA ARG A 9 -6.61 5.72 5.60
C ARG A 9 -5.99 4.51 4.93
N ILE A 10 -6.30 3.31 5.43
CA ILE A 10 -5.82 2.06 4.84
C ILE A 10 -6.39 1.90 3.43
N GLU A 11 -7.69 2.15 3.24
CA GLU A 11 -8.32 2.07 1.92
C GLU A 11 -7.69 3.07 0.94
N ALA A 12 -7.51 4.33 1.36
CA ALA A 12 -6.87 5.34 0.54
C ALA A 12 -5.45 4.94 0.12
N ALA A 13 -4.63 4.43 1.05
CA ALA A 13 -3.29 3.93 0.75
C ALA A 13 -3.32 2.74 -0.22
N GLY A 14 -4.26 1.81 -0.04
CA GLY A 14 -4.43 0.68 -0.95
C GLY A 14 -4.81 1.11 -2.36
N ARG A 15 -5.79 1.99 -2.48
CA ARG A 15 -6.21 2.53 -3.78
C ARG A 15 -5.10 3.32 -4.46
N LEU A 16 -4.29 4.06 -3.70
CA LEU A 16 -3.14 4.79 -4.22
C LEU A 16 -2.10 3.83 -4.84
N LEU A 17 -1.80 2.71 -4.18
CA LEU A 17 -0.77 1.77 -4.65
C LEU A 17 -1.27 0.84 -5.76
N TYR A 18 -2.53 0.41 -5.70
CA TYR A 18 -3.02 -0.75 -6.46
C TYR A 18 -4.36 -0.52 -7.18
N GLY A 19 -4.95 0.68 -7.10
CA GLY A 19 -6.23 1.01 -7.71
C GLY A 19 -7.43 0.31 -7.07
N ASP A 20 -8.47 0.03 -7.84
CA ASP A 20 -9.72 -0.53 -7.31
C ASP A 20 -9.58 -1.95 -6.74
N ARG A 21 -8.62 -2.73 -7.26
CA ARG A 21 -8.37 -4.12 -6.82
C ARG A 21 -7.26 -4.21 -5.77
N TRP A 22 -7.26 -3.28 -4.81
CA TRP A 22 -6.17 -3.13 -3.85
C TRP A 22 -6.13 -4.16 -2.71
N GLN A 23 -7.26 -4.77 -2.35
CA GLN A 23 -7.34 -5.58 -1.12
C GLN A 23 -6.40 -6.79 -1.12
N LEU A 24 -6.34 -7.53 -2.24
CA LEU A 24 -5.43 -8.68 -2.39
C LEU A 24 -3.94 -8.27 -2.34
N PRO A 25 -3.44 -7.36 -3.19
CA PRO A 25 -2.04 -6.95 -3.13
C PRO A 25 -1.67 -6.30 -1.79
N MET A 26 -2.59 -5.55 -1.16
CA MET A 26 -2.37 -5.01 0.19
C MET A 26 -2.23 -6.13 1.23
N SER A 27 -3.07 -7.17 1.20
CA SER A 27 -2.94 -8.31 2.12
C SER A 27 -1.56 -8.97 2.03
N ARG A 28 -1.04 -9.11 0.81
CA ARG A 28 0.29 -9.66 0.54
C ARG A 28 1.40 -8.73 1.03
N LEU A 29 1.25 -7.42 0.79
CA LEU A 29 2.22 -6.42 1.23
C LEU A 29 2.37 -6.42 2.76
N VAL A 30 1.24 -6.46 3.47
CA VAL A 30 1.18 -6.38 4.94
C VAL A 30 1.51 -7.73 5.60
N GLY A 31 1.44 -8.83 4.84
CA GLY A 31 1.68 -10.18 5.36
C GLY A 31 0.51 -10.73 6.18
N VAL A 32 -0.72 -10.34 5.84
CA VAL A 32 -1.95 -10.83 6.51
C VAL A 32 -2.79 -11.66 5.55
N SER A 33 -3.71 -12.46 6.11
CA SER A 33 -4.63 -13.23 5.27
C SER A 33 -5.58 -12.32 4.50
N GLN A 34 -5.90 -12.70 3.26
CA GLN A 34 -6.88 -11.97 2.45
C GLN A 34 -8.25 -11.90 3.14
N SER A 35 -8.64 -12.98 3.84
CA SER A 35 -9.89 -13.02 4.62
C SER A 35 -9.94 -11.94 5.70
N LEU A 36 -8.82 -11.65 6.37
CA LEU A 36 -8.78 -10.58 7.37
C LEU A 36 -9.06 -9.21 6.74
N ILE A 37 -8.39 -8.88 5.62
CA ILE A 37 -8.62 -7.64 4.88
C ILE A 37 -10.08 -7.56 4.42
N THR A 38 -10.63 -8.63 3.83
CA THR A 38 -12.04 -8.65 3.40
C THR A 38 -13.01 -8.40 4.54
N LYS A 39 -12.76 -8.95 5.75
CA LYS A 39 -13.59 -8.67 6.93
C LYS A 39 -13.43 -7.24 7.45
N ILE A 40 -12.24 -6.66 7.38
CA ILE A 40 -12.02 -5.26 7.80
C ILE A 40 -12.77 -4.29 6.87
N PHE A 41 -12.84 -4.60 5.58
CA PHE A 41 -13.47 -3.79 4.54
C PHE A 41 -14.77 -4.41 4.01
N ALA A 42 -15.47 -5.18 4.85
CA ALA A 42 -16.77 -5.72 4.52
C ALA A 42 -17.76 -4.57 4.24
N ARG A 43 -18.69 -4.79 3.31
CA ARG A 43 -19.71 -3.81 2.94
C ARG A 43 -20.77 -3.63 4.03
N ASP A 44 -21.10 -4.73 4.71
CA ASP A 44 -22.04 -4.73 5.82
C ASP A 44 -21.28 -4.49 7.13
N ASP A 45 -21.76 -3.55 7.95
CA ASP A 45 -21.17 -3.22 9.24
C ASP A 45 -21.27 -4.39 10.24
N SER A 46 -22.24 -5.30 10.09
CA SER A 46 -22.37 -6.50 10.92
C SER A 46 -21.24 -7.52 10.69
N ASP A 47 -20.68 -7.55 9.48
CA ASP A 47 -19.53 -8.40 9.12
C ASP A 47 -18.19 -7.65 9.24
N ARG A 48 -18.24 -6.34 9.52
CA ARG A 48 -17.08 -5.48 9.51
C ARG A 48 -16.27 -5.60 10.79
N ARG A 49 -15.02 -6.04 10.65
CA ARG A 49 -14.06 -6.02 11.76
C ARG A 49 -13.47 -4.63 11.97
N ALA A 50 -13.31 -4.28 13.25
CA ALA A 50 -12.56 -3.09 13.66
C ALA A 50 -11.07 -3.23 13.28
N VAL A 51 -10.44 -2.10 12.94
CA VAL A 51 -8.98 -2.02 12.76
C VAL A 51 -8.35 -1.78 14.13
N THR A 52 -7.80 -2.84 14.71
CA THR A 52 -7.04 -2.77 15.96
C THR A 52 -5.74 -1.98 15.80
N ASP A 53 -5.12 -1.59 16.91
CA ASP A 53 -3.85 -0.88 16.92
C ASP A 53 -2.76 -1.72 16.24
N ASP A 54 -2.70 -3.02 16.53
CA ASP A 54 -1.75 -3.96 15.92
C ASP A 54 -1.87 -4.00 14.39
N VAL A 55 -3.10 -4.19 13.88
CA VAL A 55 -3.33 -4.21 12.43
C VAL A 55 -2.98 -2.87 11.80
N TYR A 56 -3.32 -1.77 12.48
CA TYR A 56 -2.99 -0.44 11.98
C TYR A 56 -1.48 -0.20 11.92
N GLY A 57 -0.74 -0.63 12.95
CA GLY A 57 0.72 -0.58 13.00
C GLY A 57 1.37 -1.43 11.90
N MET A 58 0.94 -2.69 11.74
CA MET A 58 1.43 -3.58 10.69
C MET A 58 1.25 -2.97 9.29
N VAL A 59 0.09 -2.37 9.02
CA VAL A 59 -0.15 -1.71 7.73
C VAL A 59 0.77 -0.49 7.57
N ALA A 60 0.93 0.32 8.60
CA ALA A 60 1.80 1.50 8.55
C ALA A 60 3.26 1.11 8.26
N ASP A 61 3.79 0.12 8.97
CA ASP A 61 5.17 -0.36 8.79
C ASP A 61 5.38 -0.94 7.40
N ALA A 62 4.43 -1.72 6.90
CA ALA A 62 4.50 -2.29 5.55
C ALA A 62 4.49 -1.21 4.46
N LEU A 63 3.67 -0.16 4.62
CA LEU A 63 3.63 0.97 3.68
C LEU A 63 4.94 1.78 3.71
N ILE A 64 5.51 2.03 4.88
CA ILE A 64 6.78 2.73 5.03
C ILE A 64 7.91 1.92 4.37
N ALA A 65 7.95 0.61 4.62
CA ALA A 65 8.93 -0.29 4.01
C ALA A 65 8.79 -0.33 2.49
N GLU A 66 7.57 -0.41 1.96
CA GLU A 66 7.31 -0.40 0.52
C GLU A 66 7.74 0.91 -0.14
N ALA A 67 7.42 2.06 0.45
CA ALA A 67 7.89 3.34 -0.03
C ALA A 67 9.43 3.40 -0.08
N GLY A 68 10.10 2.80 0.92
CA GLY A 68 11.55 2.63 0.92
C GLY A 68 12.07 1.77 -0.23
N ARG A 69 11.39 0.66 -0.55
CA ARG A 69 11.72 -0.19 -1.71
C ARG A 69 11.50 0.54 -3.03
N MET A 70 10.37 1.23 -3.19
CA MET A 70 10.05 1.98 -4.41
C MET A 70 11.07 3.07 -4.70
N ARG A 71 11.53 3.82 -3.69
CA ARG A 71 12.60 4.82 -3.85
C ARG A 71 13.88 4.20 -4.41
N LYS A 72 14.35 3.10 -3.80
CA LYS A 72 15.56 2.40 -4.28
C LYS A 72 15.42 1.91 -5.72
N VAL A 73 14.22 1.46 -6.10
CA VAL A 73 13.94 1.04 -7.48
C VAL A 73 13.94 2.25 -8.42
N ALA A 74 13.31 3.36 -8.02
CA ALA A 74 13.30 4.60 -8.79
C ALA A 74 14.73 5.11 -9.06
N ASP A 75 15.59 5.13 -8.03
CA ASP A 75 17.00 5.55 -8.17
C ASP A 75 17.74 4.69 -9.21
N ARG A 76 17.53 3.36 -9.18
CA ARG A 76 18.15 2.43 -10.14
C ARG A 76 17.61 2.61 -11.56
N VAL A 77 16.32 2.86 -11.70
CA VAL A 77 15.68 3.12 -13.01
C VAL A 77 16.22 4.43 -13.59
N GLU A 78 16.35 5.47 -12.77
CA GLU A 78 16.93 6.75 -13.18
C GLU A 78 18.39 6.59 -13.62
N GLU A 79 19.20 5.85 -12.86
CA GLU A 79 20.58 5.56 -13.22
C GLU A 79 20.69 4.84 -14.57
N ALA A 80 19.85 3.83 -14.81
CA ALA A 80 19.80 3.12 -16.09
C ALA A 80 19.44 4.07 -17.25
N GLY A 81 18.41 4.91 -17.06
CA GLY A 81 18.02 5.90 -18.07
C GLY A 81 19.12 6.92 -18.37
N ARG A 82 19.84 7.40 -17.35
CA ARG A 82 20.98 8.31 -17.52
C ARG A 82 22.13 7.66 -18.32
N LYS A 83 22.45 6.39 -18.03
CA LYS A 83 23.46 5.64 -18.79
C LYS A 83 23.07 5.50 -20.26
N MET A 84 21.84 5.10 -20.54
CA MET A 84 21.32 5.02 -21.92
C MET A 84 21.38 6.38 -22.63
N ARG A 85 21.04 7.47 -21.95
CA ARG A 85 21.10 8.82 -22.53
C ARG A 85 22.53 9.24 -22.86
N ALA A 86 23.50 8.92 -22.00
CA ALA A 86 24.91 9.25 -22.22
C ALA A 86 25.51 8.53 -23.44
N GLU A 87 25.04 7.32 -23.76
CA GLU A 87 25.48 6.56 -24.94
C GLU A 87 25.05 7.18 -26.27
N LEU A 88 23.98 7.99 -26.29
CA LEU A 88 23.45 8.58 -27.51
C LEU A 88 24.25 9.80 -27.99
N GLY A 89 25.18 10.33 -27.18
CA GLY A 89 25.74 11.67 -27.39
C GLY A 89 24.68 12.76 -27.21
N ASP A 90 25.09 14.00 -26.91
CA ASP A 90 24.15 15.13 -26.86
C ASP A 90 23.48 15.40 -28.21
#